data_AF-A0A239B599-F1
#
_entry.id   AF-A0A239B599-F1
#
_cell.length_a   1.000
_cell.length_b   1.000
_cell.length_c   1.000
_cell.angle_alpha   90.00
_cell.angle_beta   90.00
_cell.angle_gamma   90.00
#
_symmetry.space_group_name_H-M   'P 1'
#
loop_
_entity.id
_entity.type
_entity.pdbx_description
1 polymer ?
#
loop_
_entity_poly.entity_id
_entity_poly.type
_entity_poly.pdbx_seq_one_letter_code
_entity_poly.pdbx_strand_id
1 'polypeptide(L)' 'MNKDYLIVFSPKDTKKYINKRFLVSINQLKKYIGLENANKAVLKAETLDKDKLTLKYRSYGKIEIYLK' A
#
# COMPACT_ATOMS: atom_id res chain seq x y z
N MET A 1 17.87 3.94 -10.21
CA MET A 1 16.88 3.15 -10.98
C MET A 1 15.55 3.29 -10.27
N ASN A 2 14.54 3.88 -10.91
CA ASN A 2 13.17 3.77 -10.40
C ASN A 2 12.73 2.33 -10.67
N LYS A 3 12.60 1.53 -9.61
CA LYS A 3 11.94 0.22 -9.72
C LYS A 3 10.47 0.48 -9.98
N ASP A 4 9.92 -0.15 -11.01
CA ASP A 4 8.47 -0.11 -11.23
C ASP A 4 7.81 -1.01 -10.19
N TYR A 5 6.77 -0.49 -9.52
CA TYR A 5 6.02 -1.25 -8.53
C TYR A 5 4.53 -0.93 -8.57
N LEU A 6 3.72 -1.91 -8.17
CA LEU A 6 2.28 -1.78 -8.00
C LEU A 6 1.92 -1.74 -6.53
N ILE A 7 1.02 -0.83 -6.14
CA ILE A 7 0.50 -0.73 -4.77
C ILE A 7 -0.97 -1.15 -4.74
N VAL A 8 -1.25 -2.17 -3.93
CA VAL A 8 -2.61 -2.66 -3.67
C VAL A 8 -2.98 -2.36 -2.22
N PHE A 9 -4.04 -1.59 -2.02
CA PHE A 9 -4.58 -1.28 -0.70
C PHE A 9 -5.82 -2.14 -0.41
N SER A 10 -5.84 -2.80 0.74
CA SER A 10 -6.99 -3.51 1.28
C SER A 10 -7.40 -2.80 2.57
N PRO A 11 -8.53 -2.08 2.61
CA PRO A 11 -8.97 -1.39 3.81
C PRO A 11 -9.26 -2.39 4.92
N LYS A 12 -9.15 -1.95 6.17
CA LYS A 12 -9.63 -2.74 7.31
C LYS A 12 -11.12 -3.06 7.11
N ASP A 13 -11.50 -4.30 7.39
CA ASP A 13 -12.87 -4.79 7.25
C ASP A 13 -13.83 -3.92 8.07
N THR A 14 -14.51 -3.04 7.35
CA THR A 14 -15.70 -2.33 7.77
C THR A 14 -16.80 -2.79 6.84
N LYS A 15 -18.08 -2.75 7.27
CA LYS A 15 -19.22 -3.24 6.47
C LYS A 15 -19.23 -2.79 5.00
N LYS A 16 -18.61 -1.64 4.69
CA LYS A 16 -18.49 -1.06 3.34
C LYS A 16 -17.38 -1.68 2.45
N TYR A 17 -16.32 -2.21 3.06
CA TYR A 17 -15.08 -2.60 2.37
C TYR A 17 -14.65 -4.06 2.59
N ILE A 18 -15.54 -4.90 3.12
CA ILE A 18 -15.30 -6.33 3.33
C ILE A 18 -14.69 -6.95 2.07
N ASN A 19 -13.51 -7.55 2.21
CA ASN A 19 -12.77 -8.24 1.13
C ASN A 19 -12.41 -7.40 -0.11
N LYS A 20 -12.45 -6.07 -0.05
CA LYS A 20 -12.10 -5.21 -1.19
C LYS A 20 -10.60 -4.93 -1.25
N ARG A 21 -10.04 -5.02 -2.46
CA ARG A 21 -8.65 -4.67 -2.79
C ARG A 21 -8.67 -3.64 -3.91
N PHE A 22 -7.89 -2.59 -3.77
CA PHE A 22 -7.83 -1.48 -4.71
C PHE A 22 -6.39 -1.31 -5.20
N LEU A 23 -6.20 -1.31 -6.51
CA LEU A 23 -4.97 -0.78 -7.10
C LEU A 23 -4.98 0.74 -6.91
N VAL A 24 -3.96 1.28 -6.26
CA VAL A 24 -3.92 2.69 -5.88
C VAL A 24 -2.61 3.34 -6.29
N SER A 25 -2.70 4.58 -6.73
CA SER A 25 -1.51 5.45 -6.85
C SER A 25 -1.03 5.90 -5.46
N ILE A 26 0.21 6.38 -5.37
CA ILE A 26 0.78 6.97 -4.16
C ILE A 26 -0.11 8.11 -3.62
N ASN A 27 -0.65 8.94 -4.52
CA ASN A 27 -1.51 10.06 -4.15
C ASN A 27 -2.85 9.61 -3.57
N GLN A 28 -3.42 8.51 -4.07
CA GLN A 28 -4.62 7.91 -3.47
C GLN A 28 -4.29 7.27 -2.11
N LEU A 29 -3.14 6.61 -2.00
CA LEU A 29 -2.70 6.00 -0.74
C LEU A 29 -2.58 7.05 0.38
N LYS A 30 -2.00 8.23 0.09
CA LYS A 30 -1.93 9.38 1.02
C LYS A 30 -3.30 9.77 1.58
N LYS A 31 -4.36 9.70 0.77
CA LYS A 31 -5.74 10.00 1.21
C LYS A 31 -6.32 8.94 2.14
N TYR A 32 -5.86 7.69 2.05
CA TYR A 32 -6.39 6.58 2.85
C TYR A 32 -5.69 6.39 4.19
N ILE A 33 -4.36 6.55 4.22
CA ILE A 33 -3.55 6.20 5.40
C ILE A 33 -2.78 7.39 5.99
N GLY A 34 -2.92 8.57 5.40
CA GLY A 34 -2.18 9.77 5.76
C GLY A 34 -0.82 9.87 5.06
N LEU A 35 -0.27 11.09 5.04
CA LEU A 35 0.98 11.42 4.35
C LEU A 35 2.18 10.63 4.88
N GLU A 36 2.36 10.60 6.21
CA GLU A 36 3.52 9.97 6.84
C GLU A 36 3.58 8.46 6.55
N ASN A 37 2.45 7.76 6.68
CA ASN A 37 2.38 6.32 6.42
C ASN A 37 2.55 6.00 4.94
N ALA A 38 2.02 6.85 4.05
CA ALA A 38 2.19 6.68 2.61
C ALA A 38 3.65 6.87 2.20
N ASN A 39 4.35 7.89 2.74
CA ASN A 39 5.77 8.09 2.48
C ASN A 39 6.61 6.90 2.97
N LYS A 40 6.30 6.35 4.15
CA LYS A 40 6.93 5.11 4.65
C LYS A 40 6.72 3.93 3.71
N ALA A 41 5.52 3.76 3.16
CA ALA A 41 5.22 2.69 2.20
C ALA A 41 5.98 2.87 0.88
N VAL A 42 6.14 4.11 0.39
CA VAL A 42 6.91 4.44 -0.81
C VAL A 42 8.40 4.15 -0.62
N LEU A 43 8.99 4.59 0.49
CA LEU A 43 10.40 4.31 0.81
C LEU A 43 10.66 2.79 0.88
N LYS A 44 9.71 2.04 1.44
CA LYS A 44 9.74 0.57 1.45
C LYS A 44 9.60 -0.06 0.05
N ALA A 45 8.86 0.57 -0.85
CA ALA A 45 8.73 0.13 -2.24
C ALA A 45 10.02 0.37 -3.04
N GLU A 46 10.66 1.52 -2.84
CA GLU A 46 11.92 1.88 -3.50
C GLU A 46 13.09 0.99 -3.07
N THR A 47 13.09 0.56 -1.80
CA THR A 47 14.11 -0.34 -1.23
C THR A 47 13.73 -1.83 -1.34
N LEU A 48 12.70 -2.16 -2.11
CA LEU A 48 12.19 -3.53 -2.19
C LEU A 48 13.08 -4.40 -3.10
N ASP A 49 13.64 -5.48 -2.55
CA ASP A 49 14.45 -6.48 -3.29
C ASP A 49 13.73 -7.82 -3.49
N LYS A 50 12.43 -7.89 -3.19
CA LYS A 50 11.61 -9.10 -3.30
C LYS A 50 10.36 -8.82 -4.13
N ASP A 51 9.83 -9.85 -4.79
CA ASP A 51 8.65 -9.73 -5.67
C ASP A 51 7.43 -9.10 -4.97
N LYS A 52 7.32 -9.27 -3.65
CA LYS A 52 6.21 -8.74 -2.86
C LYS A 52 6.63 -8.29 -1.46
N LEU A 53 6.09 -7.16 -1.03
CA LEU A 53 6.07 -6.71 0.36
C LEU A 53 4.63 -6.50 0.85
N THR A 54 4.36 -6.85 2.10
CA THR A 54 3.06 -6.61 2.74
C THR A 54 3.24 -5.79 4.01
N LEU A 55 2.58 -4.65 4.09
CA LEU A 55 2.55 -3.78 5.26
C LEU A 55 1.16 -3.85 5.90
N LYS A 56 1.09 -4.24 7.17
CA LYS A 56 -0.17 -4.30 7.94
C LYS A 56 -0.26 -3.09 8.86
N TYR A 57 -1.35 -2.33 8.73
CA TYR A 57 -1.66 -1.17 9.54
C TYR A 57 -2.92 -1.44 10.37
N ARG A 58 -2.79 -1.44 11.70
CA ARG A 58 -3.90 -1.79 12.63
C ARG A 58 -5.17 -0.95 12.42
N SER A 59 -5.01 0.32 12.06
CA SER A 59 -6.12 1.27 11.89
C SER A 59 -6.61 1.38 10.44
N TYR A 60 -5.78 1.04 9.45
CA TYR A 60 -6.08 1.32 8.04
C TYR A 60 -6.33 0.07 7.19
N GLY A 61 -5.72 -1.06 7.52
CA GLY A 61 -5.81 -2.31 6.75
C GLY A 61 -4.45 -2.84 6.31
N LYS A 62 -4.37 -3.32 5.07
CA LYS A 62 -3.17 -3.95 4.49
C LYS A 62 -2.77 -3.24 3.22
N ILE A 63 -1.47 -3.04 3.02
CA ILE A 63 -0.88 -2.57 1.76
C ILE A 63 0.01 -3.69 1.24
N GLU A 64 -0.12 -4.02 -0.03
CA GLU A 64 0.74 -4.95 -0.73
C GLU A 64 1.45 -4.20 -1.85
N ILE A 65 2.77 -4.32 -1.91
CA ILE A 65 3.63 -3.71 -2.92
C ILE A 65 4.22 -4.86 -3.73
N TYR A 66 4.11 -4.81 -5.05
CA TYR A 66 4.65 -5.81 -5.96
C TYR A 66 5.71 -5.16 -6.84
N LEU A 67 6.88 -5.78 -6.98
CA LEU A 67 7.84 -5.40 -8.01
C LEU A 67 7.27 -5.80 -9.38
N LYS A 68 7.48 -4.93 -10.38
CA LYS A 68 7.09 -5.18 -11.76
C LYS A 68 8.31 -5.57 -12.60
#